data_AF-A0A822E0V6-F1
#
_entry.id   AF-A0A822E0V6-F1
#
_cell.length_a   1.000
_cell.length_b   1.000
_cell.length_c   1.000
_cell.angle_alpha   90.00
_cell.angle_beta   90.00
_cell.angle_gamma   90.00
#
_symmetry.space_group_name_H-M   'P 1'
#
loop_
_entity.id
_entity.type
_entity.pdbx_description
1 polymer ?
#
loop_
_entity_poly.entity_id
_entity_poly.type
_entity_poly.pdbx_seq_one_letter_code
_entity_poly.pdbx_strand_id
1 'polypeptide(L)'
;MYGITTAFVIPLSISMNIYGIIFYYARTSSQRIAPSTSNTMTAHIPNARREMKLARNMLIIETLFTAAGTPLLILYLWQVMQPKSPPPESFYLLSLNSISLFITLMMVMLFYMNKDVKDIAFNYRHGARRHMHPVSTSNRREQMLQVTRY
;
A
#
# COMPACT_ATOMS: atom_id res chain seq x y z
N MET A 1 28.65 -1.43 -9.75
CA MET A 1 27.66 -2.36 -10.34
C MET A 1 26.86 -3.13 -9.29
N TYR A 2 27.49 -3.78 -8.31
CA TYR A 2 26.78 -4.59 -7.30
C TYR A 2 25.63 -3.87 -6.58
N GLY A 3 25.79 -2.59 -6.24
CA GLY A 3 24.75 -1.83 -5.54
C GLY A 3 23.42 -1.70 -6.29
N ILE A 4 23.43 -1.57 -7.63
CA ILE A 4 22.19 -1.49 -8.42
C ILE A 4 21.52 -2.86 -8.48
N THR A 5 22.31 -3.92 -8.67
CA THR A 5 21.80 -5.28 -8.74
C THR A 5 21.18 -5.72 -7.41
N THR A 6 21.84 -5.44 -6.29
CA THR A 6 21.36 -5.81 -4.96
C THR A 6 20.22 -4.92 -4.47
N ALA A 7 20.23 -3.62 -4.78
CA ALA A 7 19.20 -2.70 -4.32
C ALA A 7 17.93 -2.68 -5.18
N PHE A 8 18.01 -3.08 -6.46
CA PHE A 8 16.88 -2.99 -7.38
C PHE A 8 16.50 -4.32 -8.02
N VAL A 9 17.42 -4.99 -8.71
CA VAL A 9 17.10 -6.18 -9.51
C VAL A 9 16.62 -7.35 -8.64
N ILE A 10 17.29 -7.59 -7.50
CA ILE A 10 16.90 -8.67 -6.58
C ILE A 10 15.53 -8.40 -5.92
N PRO A 11 15.29 -7.23 -5.28
CA PRO A 11 13.97 -6.91 -4.73
C PRO A 11 12.85 -6.97 -5.76
N LEU A 12 13.08 -6.44 -6.98
CA LEU A 12 12.09 -6.45 -8.06
C LEU A 12 11.75 -7.88 -8.53
N SER A 13 12.75 -8.75 -8.61
CA SER A 13 12.52 -10.15 -8.98
C SER A 13 11.72 -10.88 -7.90
N ILE A 14 12.02 -10.64 -6.62
CA ILE A 14 11.30 -11.24 -5.50
C ILE A 14 9.85 -10.72 -5.47
N SER A 15 9.64 -9.41 -5.61
CA SER A 15 8.31 -8.81 -5.62
C SER A 15 7.45 -9.34 -6.76
N MET A 16 7.98 -9.39 -7.99
CA MET A 16 7.28 -9.95 -9.14
C MET A 16 6.86 -11.41 -8.92
N ASN A 17 7.74 -12.25 -8.36
CA ASN A 17 7.39 -13.65 -8.10
C ASN A 17 6.29 -13.77 -7.05
N ILE A 18 6.41 -13.07 -5.92
CA ILE A 18 5.41 -13.09 -4.85
C ILE A 18 4.05 -12.60 -5.38
N TYR A 19 4.03 -11.47 -6.07
CA TYR A 19 2.79 -10.90 -6.60
C TYR A 19 2.20 -11.74 -7.74
N GLY A 20 3.03 -12.34 -8.57
CA GLY A 20 2.59 -13.30 -9.60
C GLY A 20 1.88 -14.49 -8.98
N ILE A 21 2.43 -15.06 -7.90
CA ILE A 21 1.81 -16.16 -7.15
C ILE A 21 0.47 -15.72 -6.55
N ILE A 22 0.41 -14.56 -5.87
CA ILE A 22 -0.82 -14.04 -5.27
C ILE A 22 -1.89 -13.82 -6.34
N PHE A 23 -1.52 -13.24 -7.47
CA PHE A 23 -2.42 -13.00 -8.59
C PHE A 23 -2.95 -14.32 -9.18
N TYR A 24 -2.08 -15.32 -9.35
CA TYR A 24 -2.45 -16.65 -9.82
C TYR A 24 -3.47 -17.32 -8.89
N TYR A 25 -3.24 -17.27 -7.57
CA TYR A 25 -4.18 -17.80 -6.58
C TYR A 25 -5.50 -17.04 -6.57
N ALA A 26 -5.48 -15.70 -6.62
CA ALA A 26 -6.70 -14.89 -6.69
C ALA A 26 -7.53 -15.21 -7.94
N ARG A 27 -6.90 -15.41 -9.09
CA ARG A 27 -7.57 -15.79 -10.34
C ARG A 27 -8.18 -17.20 -10.26
N THR A 28 -7.42 -18.16 -9.72
CA THR A 28 -7.87 -19.55 -9.57
C THR A 28 -9.03 -19.66 -8.57
N SER A 29 -8.94 -18.92 -7.46
CA SER A 29 -10.02 -18.78 -6.46
C SER A 29 -11.29 -18.18 -7.09
N SER A 30 -11.16 -17.13 -7.90
CA SER A 30 -12.29 -16.49 -8.57
C SER A 30 -12.96 -17.38 -9.63
N GLN A 31 -12.22 -18.27 -10.31
CA GLN A 31 -12.77 -19.18 -11.31
C GLN A 31 -13.53 -20.37 -10.71
N ARG A 32 -13.19 -20.79 -9.48
CA ARG A 32 -13.92 -21.85 -8.76
C ARG A 32 -15.29 -21.42 -8.24
N ILE A 33 -15.61 -20.12 -8.29
CA ILE A 33 -16.92 -19.55 -7.90
C ILE A 33 -17.81 -19.33 -9.16
N ALA A 34 -17.59 -20.10 -10.23
CA ALA A 34 -18.62 -20.30 -11.24
C ALA A 34 -19.78 -21.10 -10.59
N PRO A 35 -21.06 -20.74 -10.84
CA PRO A 35 -22.17 -21.16 -10.01
C PRO A 35 -22.42 -22.66 -10.14
N SER A 36 -21.92 -23.46 -9.19
CA SER A 36 -22.48 -24.78 -8.96
C SER A 36 -23.81 -24.59 -8.25
N THR A 37 -24.89 -24.71 -9.00
CA THR A 37 -26.25 -24.91 -8.52
C THR A 37 -26.31 -26.12 -7.58
N SER A 38 -26.10 -25.91 -6.29
CA SER A 38 -26.55 -26.87 -5.27
C SER A 38 -26.73 -26.15 -3.94
N ASN A 39 -27.96 -26.20 -3.44
CA ASN A 39 -28.38 -25.75 -2.12
C ASN A 39 -27.54 -26.39 -1.02
N THR A 40 -26.48 -25.72 -0.60
CA THR A 40 -25.86 -25.97 0.71
C THR A 40 -25.33 -24.66 1.26
N MET A 41 -25.93 -24.24 2.36
CA MET A 41 -25.52 -23.11 3.16
C MET A 41 -24.02 -23.20 3.53
N THR A 42 -23.40 -22.04 3.71
CA THR A 42 -22.11 -21.79 4.39
C THR A 42 -20.81 -22.10 3.63
N ALA A 43 -20.39 -21.20 2.73
CA ALA A 43 -18.96 -21.00 2.43
C ALA A 43 -18.69 -19.57 1.91
N HIS A 44 -18.54 -18.62 2.83
CA HIS A 44 -17.61 -17.48 2.76
C HIS A 44 -17.33 -16.85 1.36
N ILE A 45 -18.33 -16.21 0.75
CA ILE A 45 -18.25 -15.55 -0.58
C ILE A 45 -17.73 -14.06 -0.61
N PRO A 46 -17.23 -13.39 0.47
CA PRO A 46 -16.73 -12.01 0.32
C PRO A 46 -15.29 -11.88 -0.22
N ASN A 47 -14.57 -12.97 -0.50
CA ASN A 47 -13.11 -12.90 -0.67
C ASN A 47 -12.62 -12.49 -2.07
N ALA A 48 -13.22 -12.97 -3.17
CA ALA A 48 -12.68 -12.73 -4.52
C ALA A 48 -12.61 -11.24 -4.90
N ARG A 49 -13.62 -10.43 -4.52
CA ARG A 49 -13.62 -8.97 -4.78
C ARG A 49 -12.58 -8.24 -3.93
N ARG A 50 -12.35 -8.69 -2.70
CA ARG A 50 -11.30 -8.16 -1.80
C ARG A 50 -9.91 -8.53 -2.32
N GLU A 51 -9.72 -9.77 -2.74
CA GLU A 51 -8.48 -10.29 -3.35
C GLU A 51 -8.17 -9.56 -4.66
N MET A 52 -9.15 -9.34 -5.53
CA MET A 52 -8.94 -8.59 -6.78
C MET A 52 -8.62 -7.12 -6.53
N LYS A 53 -9.23 -6.51 -5.50
CA LYS A 53 -8.86 -5.14 -5.09
C LYS A 53 -7.44 -5.10 -4.53
N LEU A 54 -7.04 -6.09 -3.73
CA LEU A 54 -5.68 -6.21 -3.20
C LEU A 54 -4.66 -6.41 -4.33
N ALA A 55 -4.97 -7.27 -5.30
CA ALA A 55 -4.12 -7.50 -6.47
C ALA A 55 -3.96 -6.23 -7.32
N ARG A 56 -5.06 -5.50 -7.59
CA ARG A 56 -4.98 -4.20 -8.28
C ARG A 56 -4.11 -3.20 -7.52
N ASN A 57 -4.25 -3.18 -6.20
CA ASN A 57 -3.47 -2.33 -5.32
C ASN A 57 -1.97 -2.68 -5.37
N MET A 58 -1.63 -3.97 -5.31
CA MET A 58 -0.26 -4.46 -5.43
C MET A 58 0.34 -4.12 -6.80
N LEU A 59 -0.42 -4.27 -7.89
CA LEU A 59 0.05 -3.89 -9.23
C LEU A 59 0.38 -2.40 -9.35
N ILE A 60 -0.41 -1.52 -8.73
CA ILE A 60 -0.13 -0.07 -8.72
C ILE A 60 1.19 0.21 -8.02
N ILE A 61 1.43 -0.42 -6.86
CA ILE A 61 2.68 -0.27 -6.11
C ILE A 61 3.87 -0.79 -6.91
N GLU A 62 3.74 -1.96 -7.53
CA GLU A 62 4.81 -2.56 -8.35
C GLU A 62 5.15 -1.69 -9.57
N THR A 63 4.12 -1.10 -10.19
CA THR A 63 4.31 -0.18 -11.32
C THR A 63 5.07 1.07 -10.89
N LEU A 64 4.75 1.64 -9.73
CA LEU A 64 5.46 2.79 -9.17
C LEU A 64 6.91 2.43 -8.82
N PHE A 65 7.15 1.25 -8.25
CA PHE A 65 8.50 0.78 -7.93
C PHE A 65 9.35 0.60 -9.19
N THR A 66 8.78 -0.01 -10.23
CA THR A 66 9.45 -0.20 -11.53
C THR A 66 9.74 1.14 -12.22
N ALA A 67 8.77 2.07 -12.19
CA ALA A 67 8.94 3.41 -12.75
C ALA A 67 10.04 4.21 -12.02
N ALA A 68 10.13 4.09 -10.70
CA ALA A 68 11.19 4.69 -9.90
C ALA A 68 12.59 4.18 -10.29
N GLY A 69 12.72 2.88 -10.55
CA GLY A 69 13.99 2.25 -10.90
C GLY A 69 14.35 2.31 -12.39
N THR A 70 13.44 2.75 -13.27
CA THR A 70 13.71 2.84 -14.71
C THR A 70 14.91 3.75 -15.02
N PRO A 71 15.06 4.94 -14.41
CA PRO A 71 16.27 5.76 -14.60
C PRO A 71 17.57 5.09 -14.12
N LEU A 72 17.51 4.29 -13.05
CA LEU A 72 18.67 3.50 -12.60
C LEU A 72 19.05 2.43 -13.62
N LEU A 73 18.07 1.80 -14.28
CA LEU A 73 18.33 0.88 -15.38
C LEU A 73 19.00 1.60 -16.57
N ILE A 74 18.62 2.84 -16.87
CA ILE A 74 19.28 3.64 -17.93
C ILE A 74 20.75 3.88 -17.58
N LEU A 75 21.06 4.24 -16.33
CA LEU A 75 22.45 4.40 -15.87
C LEU A 75 23.23 3.09 -15.97
N TYR A 76 22.60 1.96 -15.63
CA TYR A 76 23.21 0.64 -15.76
C TYR A 76 23.49 0.28 -17.22
N LEU A 77 22.50 0.45 -18.11
CA LEU A 77 22.64 0.22 -19.54
C LEU A 77 23.72 1.11 -20.15
N TRP A 78 23.86 2.36 -19.69
CA TRP A 78 24.93 3.25 -20.11
C TRP A 78 26.31 2.67 -19.78
N GLN A 79 26.52 2.16 -18.56
CA GLN A 79 27.80 1.53 -18.18
C GLN A 79 28.09 0.25 -18.97
N VAL A 80 27.06 -0.47 -19.41
CA VAL A 80 27.22 -1.65 -20.27
C VAL A 80 27.61 -1.24 -21.69
N MET A 81 26.97 -0.21 -22.25
CA MET A 81 27.24 0.27 -23.61
C MET A 81 28.56 1.06 -23.72
N GLN A 82 28.90 1.85 -22.70
CA GLN A 82 30.09 2.70 -22.67
C GLN A 82 30.87 2.53 -21.35
N PRO A 83 31.60 1.41 -21.16
CA PRO A 83 32.25 1.11 -19.88
C PRO A 83 33.33 2.12 -19.47
N LYS A 84 33.92 2.80 -20.45
CA LYS A 84 35.03 3.75 -20.25
C LYS A 84 34.57 5.20 -20.05
N SER A 85 33.28 5.47 -20.25
CA SER A 85 32.72 6.82 -20.21
C SER A 85 31.71 6.92 -19.06
N PRO A 86 31.87 7.87 -18.12
CA PRO A 86 30.86 8.09 -17.10
C PRO A 86 29.55 8.58 -17.75
N PRO A 87 28.39 8.18 -17.21
CA PRO A 87 27.11 8.76 -17.62
C PRO A 87 27.09 10.28 -17.41
N PRO A 88 26.34 11.03 -18.24
CA PRO A 88 26.12 12.46 -18.01
C PRO A 88 25.54 12.72 -16.61
N GLU A 89 25.97 13.82 -15.97
CA GLU A 89 25.49 14.23 -14.64
C GLU A 89 23.96 14.38 -14.58
N SER A 90 23.36 14.86 -15.68
CA SER A 90 21.91 14.98 -15.83
C SER A 90 21.17 13.65 -15.60
N PHE A 91 21.75 12.50 -15.94
CA PHE A 91 21.13 11.19 -15.73
C PHE A 91 21.14 10.77 -14.26
N TYR A 92 22.16 11.15 -13.51
CA TYR A 92 22.22 10.94 -12.06
C TYR A 92 21.17 11.79 -11.35
N LEU A 93 21.06 13.07 -11.70
CA LEU A 93 20.06 13.98 -11.16
C LEU A 93 18.63 13.53 -11.51
N LEU A 94 18.41 13.08 -12.74
CA LEU A 94 17.12 12.51 -13.16
C LEU A 94 16.76 11.29 -12.33
N SER A 95 17.73 10.40 -12.08
CA SER A 95 17.51 9.18 -11.29
C SER A 95 17.15 9.50 -9.85
N LEU A 96 17.89 10.41 -9.20
CA LEU A 96 17.60 10.83 -7.82
C LEU A 96 16.22 11.49 -7.71
N ASN A 97 15.90 12.43 -8.61
CA ASN A 97 14.60 13.10 -8.61
C ASN A 97 13.44 12.12 -8.85
N SER A 98 13.61 11.18 -9.78
CA SER A 98 12.62 10.15 -10.05
C SER A 98 12.37 9.30 -8.80
N ILE A 99 13.42 8.79 -8.16
CA ILE A 99 13.31 8.00 -6.94
C ILE A 99 12.58 8.78 -5.84
N SER A 100 12.96 10.02 -5.57
CA SER A 100 12.30 10.87 -4.57
C SER A 100 10.82 11.10 -4.88
N LEU A 101 10.48 11.38 -6.15
CA LEU A 101 9.11 11.59 -6.57
C LEU A 101 8.27 10.33 -6.41
N PHE A 102 8.77 9.18 -6.89
CA PHE A 102 8.03 7.92 -6.85
C PHE A 102 7.90 7.34 -5.44
N ILE A 103 8.90 7.49 -4.57
CA ILE A 103 8.78 7.14 -3.14
C ILE A 103 7.66 7.97 -2.50
N THR A 104 7.62 9.28 -2.78
CA THR A 104 6.57 10.16 -2.27
C THR A 104 5.19 9.74 -2.78
N LEU A 105 5.07 9.48 -4.08
CA LEU A 105 3.83 8.99 -4.70
C LEU A 105 3.39 7.63 -4.12
N MET A 106 4.33 6.72 -3.88
CA MET A 106 4.05 5.41 -3.29
C MET A 106 3.51 5.55 -1.86
N MET A 107 4.10 6.41 -1.04
CA MET A 107 3.59 6.70 0.31
C MET A 107 2.18 7.29 0.28
N VAL A 108 1.93 8.25 -0.63
CA VAL A 108 0.60 8.85 -0.82
C VAL A 108 -0.42 7.80 -1.26
N MET A 109 -0.06 6.92 -2.21
CA MET A 109 -0.93 5.84 -2.65
C MET A 109 -1.23 4.85 -1.52
N LEU A 110 -0.21 4.40 -0.79
CA LEU A 110 -0.38 3.52 0.38
C LEU A 110 -1.31 4.12 1.43
N PHE A 111 -1.23 5.43 1.66
CA PHE A 111 -2.14 6.14 2.55
C PHE A 111 -3.59 6.09 2.03
N TYR A 112 -3.84 6.35 0.75
CA TYR A 112 -5.18 6.31 0.17
C TYR A 112 -5.77 4.90 0.05
N MET A 113 -4.91 3.89 -0.11
CA MET A 113 -5.30 2.49 -0.25
C MET A 113 -5.68 1.85 1.09
N ASN A 114 -5.08 2.32 2.19
CA ASN A 114 -5.38 1.86 3.54
C ASN A 114 -6.55 2.64 4.16
N LYS A 115 -7.73 2.03 4.14
CA LYS A 115 -8.94 2.62 4.75
C LYS A 115 -8.75 2.91 6.24
N ASP A 116 -8.18 1.98 6.99
CA ASP A 116 -8.02 2.13 8.44
C ASP A 116 -7.12 3.31 8.79
N VAL A 117 -6.00 3.48 8.08
CA VAL A 117 -5.07 4.60 8.26
C VAL A 117 -5.76 5.92 7.91
N LYS A 118 -6.50 5.95 6.81
CA LYS A 118 -7.27 7.14 6.39
C LYS A 118 -8.34 7.50 7.42
N ASP A 119 -9.06 6.51 7.95
CA ASP A 119 -10.13 6.71 8.91
C ASP A 119 -9.57 7.18 10.26
N ILE A 120 -8.41 6.65 10.69
CA ILE A 120 -7.66 7.18 11.85
C ILE A 120 -7.26 8.63 11.62
N ALA A 121 -6.67 8.96 10.46
CA ALA A 121 -6.27 10.33 10.15
C ALA A 121 -7.47 11.29 10.08
N PHE A 122 -8.59 10.84 9.52
CA PHE A 122 -9.84 11.62 9.46
C PHE A 122 -10.43 11.84 10.85
N ASN A 123 -10.43 10.80 11.70
CA ASN A 123 -10.85 10.87 13.09
C ASN A 123 -9.92 11.73 13.95
N TYR A 124 -8.62 11.78 13.66
CA TYR A 124 -7.71 12.71 14.34
C TYR A 124 -8.04 14.16 13.97
N ARG A 125 -8.28 14.43 12.67
CA ARG A 125 -8.68 15.76 12.17
C ARG A 125 -10.04 16.23 12.70
N HIS A 126 -11.01 15.33 12.89
CA HIS A 126 -12.38 15.65 13.31
C HIS A 126 -12.62 15.45 14.82
N GLY A 127 -11.93 14.51 15.46
CA GLY A 127 -11.93 14.28 16.90
C GLY A 127 -11.18 15.36 17.68
N ALA A 128 -10.16 15.97 17.07
CA ALA A 128 -9.55 17.20 17.59
C ALA A 128 -10.54 18.38 17.68
N ARG A 129 -11.66 18.36 16.93
CA ARG A 129 -12.74 19.34 17.08
C ARG A 129 -13.77 18.99 18.16
N ARG A 130 -13.84 17.73 18.62
CA ARG A 130 -14.83 17.29 19.64
C ARG A 130 -14.30 17.36 21.08
N HIS A 131 -12.99 17.53 21.28
CA HIS A 131 -12.39 17.71 22.60
C HIS A 131 -12.40 19.17 23.12
N MET A 132 -13.05 20.10 22.40
CA MET A 132 -13.32 21.48 22.85
C MET A 132 -14.77 21.69 23.31
N HIS A 133 -15.45 20.64 23.79
CA HIS A 133 -16.61 20.83 24.66
C HIS A 133 -16.23 20.39 26.06
N PRO A 134 -16.36 21.25 27.08
CA PRO A 134 -16.14 20.82 28.46
C PRO A 134 -17.12 19.68 28.72
N VAL A 135 -16.60 18.59 29.26
CA VAL A 135 -17.35 17.47 29.80
C VAL A 135 -18.47 18.05 30.66
N SER A 136 -19.69 18.05 30.13
CA SER A 136 -20.86 18.50 30.87
C SER A 136 -20.97 17.57 32.08
N THR A 137 -20.81 18.18 33.25
CA THR A 137 -20.81 17.61 34.60
C THR A 137 -22.15 16.98 35.02
N SER A 138 -23.05 16.74 34.06
CA SER A 138 -24.39 16.17 34.25
C SER A 138 -24.38 14.77 34.87
N ASN A 139 -23.44 13.91 34.50
CA ASN A 139 -23.44 12.51 34.96
C ASN A 139 -22.89 12.30 36.39
N ARG A 140 -22.33 13.34 37.03
CA ARG A 140 -21.74 13.20 38.38
C ARG A 140 -22.77 13.38 39.51
N ARG A 141 -23.90 14.04 39.24
CA ARG A 141 -24.98 14.22 40.25
C ARG A 141 -25.87 12.99 40.38
N GLU A 142 -26.13 12.26 39.30
CA GLU A 142 -26.95 11.04 39.37
C GLU A 142 -26.22 9.89 40.07
N GLN A 143 -24.90 9.79 39.94
CA GLN A 143 -24.11 8.77 40.63
C GLN A 143 -23.93 9.04 42.13
N MET A 144 -23.96 10.31 42.59
CA MET A 144 -23.90 10.59 44.04
C MET A 144 -25.23 10.34 44.75
N LEU A 145 -26.38 10.47 44.07
CA LEU A 145 -27.69 10.23 44.68
C LEU A 145 -28.01 8.74 44.88
N GLN A 146 -27.30 7.83 44.20
CA GLN A 146 -27.46 6.39 44.41
C GLN A 146 -26.62 5.83 45.58
N VAL A 147 -25.60 6.56 46.04
CA VAL A 147 -24.72 6.07 47.14
C VAL A 147 -25.29 6.40 48.53
N THR A 148 -26.29 7.27 48.63
CA THR A 148 -26.91 7.65 49.93
C THR A 148 -28.17 6.84 50.26
N ARG A 149 -28.51 5.79 49.49
CA ARG A 149 -29.67 4.93 49.73
C ARG A 149 -29.32 3.48 50.07
N TYR A 150 -28.29 3.28 50.89
CA TYR A 150 -28.08 2.05 51.65
C TYR A 150 -27.56 2.39 53.04
#